data_AF-A0A0W0H4M6-F1
#
_entry.id   AF-A0A0W0H4M6-F1
#
_cell.length_a   1.000
_cell.length_b   1.000
_cell.length_c   1.000
_cell.angle_alpha   90.00
_cell.angle_beta   90.00
_cell.angle_gamma   90.00
#
_symmetry.space_group_name_H-M   'P 1'
#
loop_
_entity.id
_entity.type
_entity.pdbx_description
1 polymer ?
#
loop_
_entity_poly.entity_id
_entity_poly.type
_entity_poly.pdbx_seq_one_letter_code
_entity_poly.pdbx_strand_id
1 'polypeptide(L)'
;MPINRPAFNLKLNTAVAQPPLKKDAGAELRRLNQSEVRANTQTRFALNHRAPTYEVAQSALGEDHGGWTAANHLKMTGSEVFIHMSRKDPKCKGEFAGDKIHLSVAPEHVPSAFNAIGKILQASDSPVDTWKVTDMNCLDSDMPAAKQRVALGAQFTIYAKPDRADNTYSPEYMGKMRGMISSIEQELKSAGVAQSNNRPDSDVAPGHWAYASYRNEHNSNRAGSSHQHKNLEAEPFFQLVSFSDAASGASRSSTDQHALLPPPWAR
;
A
#
# COMPACT_ATOMS: atom_id res chain seq x y z
N MET A 1 -51.59 -12.78 51.41
CA MET A 1 -51.53 -12.13 50.09
C MET A 1 -50.20 -12.49 49.45
N PRO A 2 -50.13 -13.36 48.42
CA PRO A 2 -48.87 -13.65 47.74
C PRO A 2 -48.67 -12.66 46.59
N ILE A 3 -47.46 -12.08 46.52
CA ILE A 3 -47.04 -11.15 45.47
C ILE A 3 -46.61 -11.96 44.25
N ASN A 4 -47.34 -11.80 43.14
CA ASN A 4 -47.02 -12.40 41.85
C ASN A 4 -45.92 -11.57 41.17
N ARG A 5 -44.73 -12.14 40.96
CA ARG A 5 -43.69 -11.52 40.12
C ARG A 5 -43.81 -12.09 38.69
N PRO A 6 -43.89 -11.25 37.65
CA PRO A 6 -43.88 -11.75 36.28
C PRO A 6 -42.45 -12.18 35.89
N ALA A 7 -42.32 -13.42 35.42
CA ALA A 7 -41.09 -13.90 34.81
C ALA A 7 -40.96 -13.31 33.40
N PHE A 8 -40.10 -12.30 33.24
CA PHE A 8 -39.66 -11.84 31.93
C PHE A 8 -38.73 -12.88 31.31
N ASN A 9 -39.28 -13.75 30.46
CA ASN A 9 -38.50 -14.61 29.57
C ASN A 9 -37.96 -13.76 28.40
N LEU A 10 -36.81 -13.12 28.60
CA LEU A 10 -36.00 -12.60 27.49
C LEU A 10 -35.38 -13.80 26.75
N LYS A 11 -35.99 -14.20 25.64
CA LYS A 11 -35.34 -15.05 24.65
C LYS A 11 -34.31 -14.20 23.90
N LEU A 12 -33.04 -14.25 24.32
CA LEU A 12 -31.94 -13.77 23.48
C LEU A 12 -31.95 -14.63 22.21
N ASN A 13 -32.32 -14.03 21.08
CA ASN A 13 -32.02 -14.59 19.76
C ASN A 13 -30.51 -14.47 19.52
N THR A 14 -29.73 -15.37 20.09
CA THR A 14 -28.35 -15.64 19.66
C THR A 14 -28.40 -16.42 18.35
N ALA A 15 -28.91 -15.80 17.29
CA ALA A 15 -28.55 -16.21 15.95
C ALA A 15 -27.09 -15.84 15.77
N VAL A 16 -26.20 -16.82 15.94
CA VAL A 16 -24.79 -16.66 15.58
C VAL A 16 -24.77 -16.31 14.10
N ALA A 17 -24.50 -15.04 13.78
CA ALA A 17 -24.37 -14.60 12.41
C ALA A 17 -23.31 -15.49 11.74
N GLN A 18 -23.71 -16.23 10.72
CA GLN A 18 -22.76 -17.06 9.98
C GLN A 18 -21.68 -16.14 9.39
N PRO A 19 -20.40 -16.54 9.45
CA PRO A 19 -19.35 -15.76 8.83
C PRO A 19 -19.65 -15.60 7.33
N PRO A 20 -19.37 -14.42 6.74
CA PRO A 20 -19.63 -14.20 5.33
C PRO A 20 -18.86 -15.21 4.48
N LEU A 21 -19.48 -15.66 3.39
CA LEU A 21 -18.80 -16.51 2.41
C LEU A 21 -17.63 -15.73 1.81
N LYS A 22 -16.41 -16.28 1.93
CA LYS A 22 -15.21 -15.68 1.37
C LYS A 22 -15.21 -15.76 -0.14
N LYS A 23 -14.88 -14.65 -0.80
CA LYS A 23 -14.76 -14.53 -2.25
C LYS A 23 -13.29 -14.50 -2.67
N ASP A 24 -13.07 -14.73 -3.96
CA ASP A 24 -11.77 -14.52 -4.60
C ASP A 24 -11.53 -13.01 -4.80
N ALA A 25 -10.58 -12.45 -4.05
CA ALA A 25 -10.30 -11.02 -4.05
C ALA A 25 -9.91 -10.49 -5.44
N GLY A 26 -9.09 -11.24 -6.18
CA GLY A 26 -8.60 -10.85 -7.50
C GLY A 26 -9.72 -10.86 -8.56
N ALA A 27 -10.60 -11.86 -8.51
CA ALA A 27 -11.75 -11.94 -9.39
C ALA A 27 -12.75 -10.81 -9.13
N GLU A 28 -12.98 -10.44 -7.87
CA GLU A 28 -13.89 -9.36 -7.49
C GLU A 28 -13.33 -7.98 -7.87
N LEU A 29 -12.02 -7.77 -7.80
CA LEU A 29 -11.38 -6.54 -8.29
C LEU A 29 -11.65 -6.25 -9.77
N ARG A 30 -11.86 -7.29 -10.61
CA ARG A 30 -12.19 -7.11 -12.04
C ARG A 30 -13.53 -6.41 -12.26
N ARG A 31 -14.39 -6.34 -11.23
CA ARG A 31 -15.68 -5.63 -11.29
C ARG A 31 -15.53 -4.15 -10.98
N LEU A 32 -14.44 -3.75 -10.33
CA LEU A 32 -14.13 -2.35 -10.07
C LEU A 32 -13.49 -1.70 -11.29
N ASN A 33 -13.74 -0.41 -11.47
CA ASN A 33 -13.12 0.36 -12.55
C ASN A 33 -12.31 1.56 -12.02
N GLN A 34 -11.45 2.10 -12.89
CA GLN A 34 -10.57 3.21 -12.54
C GLN A 34 -11.31 4.48 -12.13
N SER A 35 -12.54 4.70 -12.59
CA SER A 35 -13.32 5.89 -12.22
C SER A 35 -13.80 5.84 -10.77
N GLU A 36 -14.22 4.67 -10.29
CA GLU A 36 -14.57 4.43 -8.89
C GLU A 36 -13.36 4.61 -7.96
N VAL A 37 -12.21 4.08 -8.38
CA VAL A 37 -10.95 4.24 -7.62
C VAL A 37 -10.49 5.70 -7.62
N ARG A 38 -10.61 6.40 -8.76
CA ARG A 38 -10.26 7.82 -8.87
C ARG A 38 -11.15 8.69 -7.97
N ALA A 39 -12.45 8.43 -7.96
CA ALA A 39 -13.41 9.16 -7.12
C ALA A 39 -13.11 9.02 -5.62
N ASN A 40 -12.49 7.91 -5.22
CA ASN A 40 -12.08 7.63 -3.85
C ASN A 40 -10.59 7.86 -3.59
N THR A 41 -9.84 8.41 -4.56
CA THR A 41 -8.40 8.63 -4.37
C THR A 41 -8.17 9.73 -3.35
N GLN A 42 -7.58 9.34 -2.22
CA GLN A 42 -7.28 10.25 -1.12
C GLN A 42 -5.97 11.01 -1.39
N THR A 43 -5.99 12.33 -1.28
CA THR A 43 -4.82 13.20 -1.56
C THR A 43 -4.13 13.71 -0.31
N ARG A 44 -4.70 13.45 0.87
CA ARG A 44 -4.16 13.89 2.17
C ARG A 44 -4.44 12.82 3.21
N PHE A 45 -3.49 12.53 4.08
CA PHE A 45 -3.63 11.56 5.17
C PHE A 45 -3.54 12.26 6.53
N ALA A 46 -4.25 11.72 7.53
CA ALA A 46 -4.15 12.16 8.91
C ALA A 46 -2.86 11.61 9.54
N LEU A 47 -1.75 12.32 9.27
CA LEU A 47 -0.39 11.92 9.64
C LEU A 47 -0.28 11.49 11.11
N ASN A 48 0.37 10.34 11.35
CA ASN A 48 0.67 9.90 12.70
C ASN A 48 1.99 10.51 13.18
N HIS A 49 1.89 11.62 13.92
CA HIS A 49 3.05 12.31 14.49
C HIS A 49 3.75 11.54 15.63
N ARG A 50 3.16 10.42 16.10
CA ARG A 50 3.77 9.52 17.08
C ARG A 50 4.52 8.34 16.45
N ALA A 51 4.56 8.25 15.12
CA ALA A 51 5.38 7.27 14.40
C ALA A 51 6.85 7.41 14.83
N PRO A 52 7.58 6.29 15.05
CA PRO A 52 8.97 6.34 15.47
C PRO A 52 9.84 6.90 14.33
N THR A 53 11.04 7.37 14.67
CA THR A 53 12.10 7.53 13.67
C THR A 53 12.73 6.19 13.34
N TYR A 54 13.50 6.12 12.26
CA TYR A 54 14.21 4.90 11.88
C TYR A 54 15.16 4.40 12.99
N GLU A 55 15.92 5.31 13.60
CA GLU A 55 16.83 4.99 14.72
C GLU A 55 16.10 4.38 15.92
N VAL A 56 14.94 4.93 16.28
CA VAL A 56 14.09 4.37 17.36
C VAL A 56 13.59 2.99 16.95
N ALA A 57 13.08 2.85 15.73
CA ALA A 57 12.56 1.60 15.19
C ALA A 57 13.62 0.50 15.12
N GLN A 58 14.89 0.84 14.86
CA GLN A 58 16.01 -0.11 14.85
C GLN A 58 16.23 -0.76 16.22
N SER A 59 15.85 -0.13 17.31
CA SER A 59 15.99 -0.70 18.66
C SER A 59 14.71 -1.26 19.23
N ALA A 60 13.61 -1.24 18.46
CA ALA A 60 12.31 -1.65 18.92
C ALA A 60 12.20 -3.17 19.12
N LEU A 61 11.58 -3.58 20.23
CA LEU A 61 11.32 -4.96 20.64
C LEU A 61 9.82 -5.27 20.77
N GLY A 62 8.94 -4.39 20.27
CA GLY A 62 7.49 -4.54 20.31
C GLY A 62 6.74 -3.38 20.96
N GLU A 63 7.34 -2.20 21.04
CA GLU A 63 6.77 -1.01 21.66
C GLU A 63 5.65 -0.39 20.81
N ASP A 64 4.70 0.29 21.47
CA ASP A 64 3.62 1.04 20.81
C ASP A 64 4.06 2.48 20.46
N HIS A 65 3.85 2.82 19.19
CA HIS A 65 4.11 4.12 18.61
C HIS A 65 2.84 4.71 17.99
N GLY A 66 1.87 5.05 18.84
CA GLY A 66 0.64 5.69 18.39
C GLY A 66 -0.32 4.72 17.71
N GLY A 67 -0.54 3.54 18.31
CA GLY A 67 -1.42 2.50 17.78
C GLY A 67 -0.74 1.57 16.76
N TRP A 68 0.59 1.63 16.68
CA TRP A 68 1.42 0.75 15.85
C TRP A 68 2.50 0.12 16.70
N THR A 69 2.71 -1.17 16.53
CA THR A 69 3.81 -1.92 17.13
C THR A 69 5.01 -1.88 16.18
N ALA A 70 6.17 -1.47 16.69
CA ALA A 70 7.45 -1.58 15.99
C ALA A 70 8.24 -2.77 16.58
N ALA A 71 8.75 -3.66 15.75
CA ALA A 71 9.48 -4.85 16.19
C ALA A 71 10.65 -5.14 15.25
N ASN A 72 11.88 -5.03 15.75
CA ASN A 72 13.07 -5.46 15.03
C ASN A 72 13.28 -6.96 15.21
N HIS A 73 12.90 -7.73 14.19
CA HIS A 73 12.91 -9.18 14.29
C HIS A 73 14.31 -9.79 14.31
N LEU A 74 15.33 -9.09 13.78
CA LEU A 74 16.70 -9.55 13.93
C LEU A 74 17.12 -9.54 15.40
N LYS A 75 16.83 -8.45 16.10
CA LYS A 75 17.16 -8.32 17.53
C LYS A 75 16.33 -9.26 18.39
N MET A 76 15.07 -9.46 18.06
CA MET A 76 14.16 -10.31 18.85
C MET A 76 14.40 -11.81 18.63
N THR A 77 14.72 -12.24 17.40
CA THR A 77 14.70 -13.66 17.03
C THR A 77 15.93 -14.12 16.25
N GLY A 78 16.78 -13.21 15.76
CA GLY A 78 17.92 -13.53 14.90
C GLY A 78 17.54 -14.03 13.49
N SER A 79 16.26 -14.06 13.14
CA SER A 79 15.76 -14.81 11.97
C SER A 79 15.70 -14.02 10.66
N GLU A 80 15.42 -12.71 10.72
CA GLU A 80 15.26 -11.86 9.54
C GLU A 80 15.79 -10.44 9.76
N VAL A 81 16.18 -9.77 8.67
CA VAL A 81 16.82 -8.44 8.69
C VAL A 81 15.82 -7.29 8.58
N PHE A 82 14.61 -7.47 9.12
CA PHE A 82 13.53 -6.51 8.96
C PHE A 82 13.02 -5.98 10.30
N ILE A 83 12.62 -4.71 10.27
CA ILE A 83 11.81 -4.08 11.30
C ILE A 83 10.36 -4.10 10.80
N HIS A 84 9.49 -4.76 11.55
CA HIS A 84 8.07 -4.85 11.25
C HIS A 84 7.29 -3.74 11.95
N MET A 85 6.31 -3.21 11.23
CA MET A 85 5.37 -2.18 11.69
C MET A 85 3.96 -2.74 11.52
N SER A 86 3.28 -2.98 12.64
CA SER A 86 1.95 -3.59 12.66
C SER A 86 0.95 -2.75 13.42
N ARG A 87 -0.21 -2.46 12.82
CA ARG A 87 -1.29 -1.72 13.47
C ARG A 87 -1.87 -2.57 14.59
N LYS A 88 -1.98 -1.99 15.79
CA LYS A 88 -2.47 -2.67 16.99
C LYS A 88 -3.92 -3.14 16.84
N ASP A 89 -4.76 -2.31 16.21
CA ASP A 89 -6.15 -2.61 15.88
C ASP A 89 -6.32 -2.68 14.35
N PRO A 90 -6.11 -3.84 13.71
CA PRO A 90 -6.18 -3.97 12.25
C PRO A 90 -7.55 -3.59 11.68
N LYS A 91 -7.51 -2.81 10.60
CA LYS A 91 -8.71 -2.36 9.88
C LYS A 91 -9.17 -3.37 8.84
N CYS A 92 -8.24 -4.07 8.21
CA CYS A 92 -8.52 -5.01 7.13
C CYS A 92 -9.04 -6.34 7.65
N LYS A 93 -10.29 -6.67 7.31
CA LYS A 93 -11.01 -7.84 7.83
C LYS A 93 -10.90 -9.09 6.95
N GLY A 94 -10.41 -8.97 5.72
CA GLY A 94 -10.22 -10.11 4.81
C GLY A 94 -9.03 -10.98 5.17
N GLU A 95 -8.58 -11.81 4.23
CA GLU A 95 -7.32 -12.55 4.29
C GLU A 95 -6.31 -11.96 3.31
N PHE A 96 -5.02 -12.11 3.60
CA PHE A 96 -4.00 -11.58 2.71
C PHE A 96 -4.06 -12.29 1.34
N ALA A 97 -4.24 -11.51 0.27
CA ALA A 97 -4.45 -12.01 -1.10
C ALA A 97 -3.16 -12.04 -1.95
N GLY A 98 -2.02 -11.74 -1.33
CA GLY A 98 -0.71 -11.76 -1.99
C GLY A 98 -0.19 -10.39 -2.43
N ASP A 99 -1.04 -9.36 -2.46
CA ASP A 99 -0.73 -8.04 -3.02
C ASP A 99 0.26 -7.27 -2.13
N LYS A 100 1.39 -6.86 -2.69
CA LYS A 100 2.37 -6.02 -1.98
C LYS A 100 3.06 -5.01 -2.88
N ILE A 101 3.42 -3.90 -2.26
CA ILE A 101 4.20 -2.82 -2.85
C ILE A 101 5.57 -2.80 -2.19
N HIS A 102 6.63 -2.74 -2.97
CA HIS A 102 7.97 -2.46 -2.48
C HIS A 102 8.41 -1.05 -2.84
N LEU A 103 9.17 -0.40 -1.97
CA LEU A 103 9.83 0.87 -2.26
C LEU A 103 11.34 0.65 -2.34
N SER A 104 11.96 1.18 -3.38
CA SER A 104 13.40 1.07 -3.63
C SER A 104 14.05 2.46 -3.61
N VAL A 105 14.84 2.74 -2.58
CA VAL A 105 15.57 4.01 -2.39
C VAL A 105 17.07 3.75 -2.35
N ALA A 106 17.90 4.77 -2.56
CA ALA A 106 19.34 4.63 -2.35
C ALA A 106 19.62 4.11 -0.93
N PRO A 107 20.48 3.09 -0.73
CA PRO A 107 20.68 2.45 0.58
C PRO A 107 20.96 3.44 1.73
N GLU A 108 21.79 4.45 1.46
CA GLU A 108 22.16 5.53 2.39
C GLU A 108 20.97 6.42 2.79
N HIS A 109 19.89 6.41 2.02
CA HIS A 109 18.69 7.20 2.27
C HIS A 109 17.55 6.41 2.92
N VAL A 110 17.72 5.12 3.23
CA VAL A 110 16.68 4.34 3.93
C VAL A 110 16.23 5.02 5.24
N PRO A 111 17.12 5.53 6.11
CA PRO A 111 16.68 6.22 7.33
C PRO A 111 15.86 7.50 7.07
N SER A 112 16.29 8.33 6.11
CA SER A 112 15.57 9.56 5.77
C SER A 112 14.24 9.28 5.08
N ALA A 113 14.21 8.30 4.16
CA ALA A 113 13.01 7.81 3.52
C ALA A 113 11.98 7.31 4.55
N PHE A 114 12.41 6.49 5.50
CA PHE A 114 11.56 5.99 6.58
C PHE A 114 10.94 7.13 7.37
N ASN A 115 11.74 8.12 7.78
CA ASN A 115 11.26 9.26 8.56
C ASN A 115 10.28 10.14 7.78
N ALA A 116 10.46 10.26 6.47
CA ALA A 116 9.59 11.03 5.58
C ALA A 116 8.22 10.37 5.42
N ILE A 117 8.18 9.08 5.11
CA ILE A 117 6.93 8.39 4.76
C ILE A 117 6.25 7.67 5.94
N GLY A 118 6.96 7.45 7.05
CA GLY A 118 6.46 6.68 8.18
C GLY A 118 5.17 7.25 8.76
N LYS A 119 5.03 8.58 8.79
CA LYS A 119 3.81 9.26 9.28
C LYS A 119 2.59 9.03 8.37
N ILE A 120 2.82 8.85 7.06
CA ILE A 120 1.78 8.53 6.07
C ILE A 120 1.38 7.06 6.21
N LEU A 121 2.38 6.14 6.19
CA LEU A 121 2.14 4.71 6.32
C LEU A 121 1.41 4.35 7.62
N GLN A 122 1.74 5.04 8.71
CA GLN A 122 1.14 4.85 10.02
C GLN A 122 -0.05 5.77 10.32
N ALA A 123 -0.51 6.56 9.34
CA ALA A 123 -1.64 7.46 9.50
C ALA A 123 -2.88 6.72 10.03
N SER A 124 -3.73 7.45 10.76
CA SER A 124 -4.94 6.84 11.33
C SER A 124 -5.87 6.34 10.21
N ASP A 125 -5.89 7.01 9.06
CA ASP A 125 -6.67 6.70 7.87
C ASP A 125 -5.90 5.95 6.76
N SER A 126 -4.65 5.55 7.03
CA SER A 126 -3.87 4.68 6.14
C SER A 126 -4.62 3.37 5.84
N PRO A 127 -4.63 2.89 4.59
CA PRO A 127 -5.29 1.64 4.20
C PRO A 127 -4.50 0.40 4.62
N VAL A 128 -3.28 0.54 5.12
CA VAL A 128 -2.44 -0.61 5.48
C VAL A 128 -2.44 -0.87 6.98
N ASP A 129 -2.30 -2.13 7.34
CA ASP A 129 -2.17 -2.59 8.72
C ASP A 129 -0.78 -3.15 9.01
N THR A 130 -0.01 -3.51 7.98
CA THR A 130 1.33 -4.07 8.17
C THR A 130 2.25 -3.63 7.04
N TRP A 131 3.47 -3.26 7.43
CA TRP A 131 4.57 -3.03 6.52
C TRP A 131 5.88 -3.31 7.24
N LYS A 132 6.97 -3.39 6.50
CA LYS A 132 8.29 -3.60 7.06
C LYS A 132 9.35 -2.82 6.30
N VAL A 133 10.47 -2.59 6.96
CA VAL A 133 11.67 -1.97 6.38
C VAL A 133 12.90 -2.82 6.72
N THR A 134 13.87 -2.89 5.82
CA THR A 134 15.18 -3.51 6.09
C THR A 134 15.90 -2.74 7.22
N ASP A 135 16.50 -3.46 8.17
CA ASP A 135 17.46 -2.90 9.12
C ASP A 135 18.84 -2.81 8.46
N MET A 136 19.24 -1.61 8.08
CA MET A 136 20.46 -1.36 7.31
C MET A 136 21.73 -1.52 8.16
N ASN A 137 21.65 -1.42 9.49
CA ASN A 137 22.81 -1.58 10.37
C ASN A 137 23.26 -3.04 10.51
N CYS A 138 22.44 -3.98 10.04
CA CYS A 138 22.68 -5.40 10.21
C CYS A 138 23.04 -6.12 8.90
N LEU A 139 23.36 -5.34 7.88
CA LEU A 139 23.80 -5.83 6.59
C LEU A 139 25.33 -5.88 6.57
N ASP A 140 25.85 -7.09 6.51
CA ASP A 140 27.27 -7.37 6.28
C ASP A 140 27.48 -7.80 4.82
N SER A 141 28.67 -7.54 4.26
CA SER A 141 29.09 -8.03 2.94
C SER A 141 29.04 -9.55 2.82
N ASP A 142 29.11 -10.28 3.94
CA ASP A 142 29.07 -11.75 3.95
C ASP A 142 27.65 -12.34 4.03
N MET A 143 26.62 -11.49 4.05
CA MET A 143 25.23 -11.96 4.06
C MET A 143 24.84 -12.65 2.75
N PRO A 144 23.96 -13.68 2.80
CA PRO A 144 23.45 -14.33 1.59
C PRO A 144 22.86 -13.33 0.59
N ALA A 145 23.05 -13.58 -0.71
CA ALA A 145 22.59 -12.70 -1.80
C ALA A 145 21.10 -12.30 -1.69
N ALA A 146 20.25 -13.18 -1.18
CA ALA A 146 18.83 -12.88 -0.95
C ALA A 146 18.59 -11.75 0.08
N LYS A 147 19.47 -11.62 1.09
CA LYS A 147 19.45 -10.53 2.07
C LYS A 147 20.12 -9.27 1.52
N GLN A 148 21.16 -9.40 0.70
CA GLN A 148 21.77 -8.26 0.02
C GLN A 148 20.80 -7.59 -0.97
N ARG A 149 19.95 -8.36 -1.65
CA ARG A 149 18.94 -7.80 -2.57
C ARG A 149 18.05 -6.76 -1.88
N VAL A 150 17.55 -7.07 -0.68
CA VAL A 150 16.66 -6.19 0.09
C VAL A 150 17.37 -5.03 0.77
N ALA A 151 18.70 -4.96 0.67
CA ALA A 151 19.51 -3.80 1.04
C ALA A 151 19.60 -2.80 -0.12
N LEU A 152 19.82 -3.33 -1.32
CA LEU A 152 20.05 -2.53 -2.52
C LEU A 152 18.76 -1.97 -3.10
N GLY A 153 17.64 -2.70 -2.98
CA GLY A 153 16.32 -2.21 -3.36
C GLY A 153 15.21 -3.01 -2.68
N ALA A 154 13.96 -2.57 -2.85
CA ALA A 154 12.81 -3.12 -2.12
C ALA A 154 13.01 -3.14 -0.59
N GLN A 155 13.65 -2.10 -0.04
CA GLN A 155 13.93 -2.03 1.39
C GLN A 155 12.65 -1.92 2.21
N PHE A 156 11.59 -1.31 1.65
CA PHE A 156 10.28 -1.25 2.26
C PHE A 156 9.36 -2.27 1.59
N THR A 157 8.55 -2.98 2.38
CA THR A 157 7.46 -3.83 1.89
C THR A 157 6.16 -3.43 2.56
N ILE A 158 5.15 -3.08 1.77
CA ILE A 158 3.82 -2.65 2.19
C ILE A 158 2.83 -3.74 1.78
N TYR A 159 2.08 -4.29 2.74
CA TYR A 159 1.16 -5.38 2.50
C TYR A 159 -0.26 -4.84 2.30
N ALA A 160 -0.84 -5.10 1.11
CA ALA A 160 -2.23 -4.79 0.83
C ALA A 160 -3.10 -6.00 1.18
N LYS A 161 -4.20 -5.75 1.87
CA LYS A 161 -5.10 -6.77 2.40
C LYS A 161 -6.55 -6.31 2.21
N PRO A 162 -7.46 -7.18 1.73
CA PRO A 162 -8.87 -6.83 1.58
C PRO A 162 -9.46 -6.27 2.88
N ASP A 163 -10.16 -5.14 2.75
CA ASP A 163 -10.72 -4.45 3.90
C ASP A 163 -12.00 -5.10 4.43
N ARG A 164 -12.74 -5.80 3.57
CA ARG A 164 -14.03 -6.41 3.92
C ARG A 164 -13.90 -7.85 4.40
N ALA A 165 -14.81 -8.25 5.28
CA ALA A 165 -14.83 -9.59 5.89
C ALA A 165 -15.16 -10.72 4.88
N ASP A 166 -15.78 -10.38 3.73
CA ASP A 166 -16.04 -11.32 2.64
C ASP A 166 -14.83 -11.50 1.69
N ASN A 167 -13.66 -10.99 2.10
CA ASN A 167 -12.40 -11.06 1.38
C ASN A 167 -12.34 -10.19 0.10
N THR A 168 -13.15 -9.14 0.01
CA THR A 168 -13.14 -8.18 -1.10
C THR A 168 -12.51 -6.83 -0.75
N TYR A 169 -11.96 -6.16 -1.76
CA TYR A 169 -11.50 -4.78 -1.66
C TYR A 169 -12.65 -3.81 -1.99
N SER A 170 -12.84 -2.79 -1.15
CA SER A 170 -13.76 -1.69 -1.44
C SER A 170 -13.16 -0.66 -2.41
N PRO A 171 -13.99 0.07 -3.18
CA PRO A 171 -13.51 1.24 -3.94
C PRO A 171 -12.78 2.26 -3.06
N GLU A 172 -13.26 2.47 -1.83
CA GLU A 172 -12.67 3.37 -0.85
C GLU A 172 -11.26 2.93 -0.45
N TYR A 173 -11.08 1.63 -0.20
CA TYR A 173 -9.76 1.05 0.08
C TYR A 173 -8.81 1.23 -1.09
N MET A 174 -9.26 0.88 -2.31
CA MET A 174 -8.42 0.96 -3.50
C MET A 174 -8.02 2.41 -3.81
N GLY A 175 -8.96 3.36 -3.64
CA GLY A 175 -8.68 4.79 -3.77
C GLY A 175 -7.67 5.28 -2.73
N LYS A 176 -7.79 4.87 -1.47
CA LYS A 176 -6.81 5.20 -0.42
C LYS A 176 -5.44 4.59 -0.70
N MET A 177 -5.40 3.35 -1.21
CA MET A 177 -4.16 2.66 -1.54
C MET A 177 -3.43 3.39 -2.68
N ARG A 178 -4.15 3.72 -3.76
CA ARG A 178 -3.64 4.58 -4.85
C ARG A 178 -3.11 5.91 -4.32
N GLY A 179 -3.93 6.61 -3.52
CA GLY A 179 -3.58 7.89 -2.91
C GLY A 179 -2.31 7.82 -2.06
N MET A 180 -2.17 6.76 -1.26
CA MET A 180 -1.01 6.54 -0.40
C MET A 180 0.27 6.34 -1.22
N ILE A 181 0.23 5.56 -2.30
CA ILE A 181 1.41 5.38 -3.18
C ILE A 181 1.81 6.72 -3.79
N SER A 182 0.86 7.49 -4.33
CA SER A 182 1.14 8.81 -4.89
C SER A 182 1.71 9.78 -3.86
N SER A 183 1.18 9.79 -2.63
CA SER A 183 1.72 10.63 -1.54
C SER A 183 3.13 10.20 -1.13
N ILE A 184 3.42 8.89 -1.07
CA ILE A 184 4.76 8.36 -0.78
C ILE A 184 5.77 8.78 -1.87
N GLU A 185 5.43 8.59 -3.14
CA GLU A 185 6.26 9.01 -4.27
C GLU A 185 6.60 10.51 -4.21
N GLN A 186 5.59 11.33 -3.92
CA GLN A 186 5.76 12.77 -3.77
C GLN A 186 6.64 13.12 -2.56
N GLU A 187 6.36 12.53 -1.40
CA GLU A 187 7.07 12.84 -0.15
C GLU A 187 8.55 12.46 -0.24
N LEU A 188 8.87 11.28 -0.80
CA LEU A 188 10.26 10.86 -1.03
C LEU A 188 10.99 11.84 -1.96
N LYS A 189 10.34 12.22 -3.06
CA LYS A 189 10.91 13.21 -4.00
C LYS A 189 11.13 14.57 -3.32
N SER A 190 10.15 15.06 -2.57
CA SER A 190 10.22 16.34 -1.86
C SER A 190 11.29 16.34 -0.76
N ALA A 191 11.52 15.19 -0.12
CA ALA A 191 12.58 15.01 0.87
C ALA A 191 13.98 14.85 0.26
N GLY A 192 14.12 14.88 -1.08
CA GLY A 192 15.40 14.71 -1.76
C GLY A 192 15.94 13.28 -1.69
N VAL A 193 15.08 12.30 -1.44
CA VAL A 193 15.49 10.89 -1.38
C VAL A 193 15.84 10.40 -2.78
N ALA A 194 17.11 10.10 -3.01
CA ALA A 194 17.56 9.40 -4.21
C ALA A 194 16.91 8.01 -4.37
N GLN A 195 16.61 7.65 -5.62
CA GLN A 195 16.07 6.34 -6.02
C GLN A 195 17.16 5.28 -5.97
N SER A 196 16.76 4.02 -5.78
CA SER A 196 17.67 2.91 -6.05
C SER A 196 17.74 2.59 -7.54
N ASN A 197 18.92 2.20 -8.02
CA ASN A 197 19.08 1.56 -9.33
C ASN A 197 18.76 0.06 -9.33
N ASN A 198 18.37 -0.51 -8.17
CA ASN A 198 18.18 -1.95 -7.96
C ASN A 198 16.72 -2.29 -7.62
N ARG A 199 15.76 -1.79 -8.41
CA ARG A 199 14.38 -2.29 -8.34
C ARG A 199 14.40 -3.81 -8.56
N PRO A 200 13.69 -4.61 -7.75
CA PRO A 200 13.77 -6.06 -7.86
C PRO A 200 13.22 -6.55 -9.21
N ASP A 201 13.95 -7.45 -9.87
CA ASP A 201 13.53 -8.09 -11.13
C ASP A 201 12.20 -8.85 -11.02
N SER A 202 11.73 -9.14 -9.80
CA SER A 202 10.46 -9.81 -9.57
C SER A 202 9.23 -8.93 -9.74
N ASP A 203 9.41 -7.62 -9.80
CA ASP A 203 8.32 -6.65 -9.66
C ASP A 203 8.06 -5.89 -10.95
N VAL A 204 6.90 -5.23 -11.02
CA VAL A 204 6.49 -4.33 -12.11
C VAL A 204 6.17 -2.94 -11.57
N ALA A 205 6.35 -1.91 -12.40
CA ALA A 205 6.02 -0.53 -12.04
C ALA A 205 5.60 0.26 -13.29
N PRO A 206 4.59 1.14 -13.21
CA PRO A 206 4.30 2.05 -14.31
C PRO A 206 5.42 3.10 -14.43
N GLY A 207 5.55 3.73 -15.61
CA GLY A 207 6.63 4.69 -15.87
C GLY A 207 6.67 5.94 -14.97
N HIS A 208 5.58 6.23 -14.24
CA HIS A 208 5.52 7.36 -13.31
C HIS A 208 5.84 7.00 -11.85
N TRP A 209 6.11 5.73 -11.54
CA TRP A 209 6.61 5.32 -10.23
C TRP A 209 8.13 5.30 -10.23
N ALA A 210 8.72 6.20 -9.45
CA ALA A 210 10.15 6.30 -9.26
C ALA A 210 10.64 5.28 -8.22
N TYR A 211 9.93 5.15 -7.09
CA TYR A 211 10.37 4.34 -5.96
C TYR A 211 9.59 3.03 -5.84
N ALA A 212 8.28 3.09 -6.07
CA ALA A 212 7.35 1.99 -5.88
C ALA A 212 7.43 0.96 -7.01
N SER A 213 7.15 -0.28 -6.64
CA SER A 213 7.00 -1.41 -7.54
C SER A 213 6.06 -2.43 -6.90
N TYR A 214 5.39 -3.24 -7.70
CA TYR A 214 4.34 -4.16 -7.28
C TYR A 214 4.70 -5.60 -7.57
N ARG A 215 4.26 -6.48 -6.68
CA ARG A 215 4.27 -7.93 -6.89
C ARG A 215 3.10 -8.58 -6.14
N ASN A 216 2.44 -9.57 -6.74
CA ASN A 216 1.56 -10.49 -6.00
C ASN A 216 2.34 -11.76 -5.61
N GLU A 217 2.47 -12.08 -4.33
CA GLU A 217 3.29 -13.22 -3.90
C GLU A 217 2.67 -14.60 -4.07
N HIS A 218 1.36 -14.71 -4.25
CA HIS A 218 0.71 -15.98 -4.57
C HIS A 218 0.90 -16.34 -6.05
N ASN A 219 0.95 -15.34 -6.93
CA ASN A 219 1.00 -15.52 -8.38
C ASN A 219 2.39 -15.28 -8.98
N SER A 220 3.43 -15.10 -8.16
CA SER A 220 4.78 -14.79 -8.67
C SER A 220 5.91 -15.24 -7.75
N ASN A 221 7.12 -15.36 -8.31
CA ASN A 221 8.33 -15.71 -7.57
C ASN A 221 9.30 -14.52 -7.44
N ARG A 222 10.35 -14.70 -6.63
CA ARG A 222 11.33 -13.65 -6.30
C ARG A 222 12.46 -13.49 -7.32
N ALA A 223 12.57 -14.39 -8.30
CA ALA A 223 13.59 -14.34 -9.34
C ALA A 223 13.18 -13.45 -10.51
N GLY A 224 11.87 -13.36 -10.80
CA GLY A 224 11.37 -12.61 -11.93
C GLY A 224 11.45 -13.38 -13.25
N SER A 225 10.64 -12.97 -14.22
CA SER A 225 10.70 -13.42 -15.62
C SER A 225 9.79 -12.53 -16.46
N SER A 226 10.02 -12.47 -17.78
CA SER A 226 9.15 -11.69 -18.67
C SER A 226 7.70 -12.19 -18.68
N HIS A 227 7.46 -13.50 -18.47
CA HIS A 227 6.10 -14.04 -18.34
C HIS A 227 5.45 -13.59 -17.03
N GLN A 228 6.20 -13.60 -15.92
CA GLN A 228 5.75 -13.07 -14.64
C GLN A 228 5.40 -11.59 -14.73
N HIS A 229 6.22 -10.78 -15.40
CA HIS A 229 5.93 -9.34 -15.57
C HIS A 229 4.62 -9.11 -16.30
N LYS A 230 4.38 -9.79 -17.42
CA LYS A 230 3.11 -9.70 -18.16
C LYS A 230 1.90 -10.06 -17.30
N ASN A 231 2.03 -11.10 -16.47
CA ASN A 231 0.95 -11.50 -15.57
C ASN A 231 0.72 -10.45 -14.46
N LEU A 232 1.79 -9.91 -13.87
CA LEU A 232 1.71 -8.86 -12.86
C LEU A 232 1.14 -7.55 -13.41
N GLU A 233 1.48 -7.17 -14.64
CA GLU A 233 0.90 -6.02 -15.35
C GLU A 233 -0.60 -6.19 -15.64
N ALA A 234 -1.04 -7.44 -15.76
CA ALA A 234 -2.45 -7.81 -15.94
C ALA A 234 -3.21 -8.00 -14.62
N GLU A 235 -2.55 -7.91 -13.46
CA GLU A 235 -3.22 -8.06 -12.16
C GLU A 235 -4.20 -6.90 -11.93
N PRO A 236 -5.48 -7.18 -11.62
CA PRO A 236 -6.48 -6.14 -11.41
C PRO A 236 -6.10 -5.14 -10.32
N PHE A 237 -5.48 -5.62 -9.23
CA PHE A 237 -4.99 -4.74 -8.16
C PHE A 237 -4.02 -3.71 -8.70
N PHE A 238 -3.00 -4.15 -9.44
CA PHE A 238 -1.97 -3.28 -10.02
C PHE A 238 -2.60 -2.24 -10.95
N GLN A 239 -3.40 -2.69 -11.92
CA GLN A 239 -4.07 -1.80 -12.89
C GLN A 239 -4.93 -0.72 -12.24
N LEU A 240 -5.54 -1.02 -11.09
CA LEU A 240 -6.39 -0.09 -10.36
C LEU A 240 -5.61 0.89 -9.49
N VAL A 241 -4.41 0.57 -9.01
CA VAL A 241 -3.61 1.50 -8.20
C VAL A 241 -2.54 2.25 -8.99
N SER A 242 -2.21 1.78 -10.20
CA SER A 242 -1.05 2.25 -10.98
C SER A 242 -1.41 3.03 -12.25
N PHE A 243 -2.67 3.41 -12.46
CA PHE A 243 -3.06 4.15 -13.66
C PHE A 243 -2.65 5.63 -13.58
N SER A 244 -2.22 6.17 -14.72
CA SER A 244 -1.86 7.58 -14.86
C SER A 244 -3.11 8.47 -14.94
N ASP A 245 -3.06 9.64 -14.29
CA ASP A 245 -4.14 10.64 -14.38
C ASP A 245 -4.17 11.36 -15.74
N ALA A 246 -3.07 11.28 -16.52
CA ALA A 246 -2.96 11.91 -17.83
C ALA A 246 -3.88 11.29 -18.90
N ALA A 247 -4.41 10.08 -18.67
CA ALA A 247 -5.26 9.37 -19.64
C ALA A 247 -6.68 9.96 -19.76
N SER A 248 -7.04 10.97 -18.95
CA SER A 248 -8.40 11.56 -18.94
C SER A 248 -8.57 12.73 -19.92
N GLY A 249 -7.53 13.15 -20.63
CA GLY A 249 -7.53 14.39 -21.43
C GLY A 249 -7.63 14.24 -22.95
N ALA A 250 -7.62 13.01 -23.49
CA ALA A 250 -7.50 12.79 -24.93
C ALA A 250 -8.75 12.13 -25.54
N SER A 251 -9.91 12.78 -25.45
CA SER A 251 -10.99 12.59 -26.43
C SER A 251 -11.95 13.79 -26.43
N ARG A 252 -11.50 14.94 -26.91
CA ARG A 252 -12.36 16.01 -27.47
C ARG A 252 -11.48 17.09 -28.12
N SER A 253 -10.95 16.80 -29.31
CA SER A 253 -10.72 17.83 -30.33
C SER A 253 -10.40 17.18 -31.68
N SER A 254 -11.38 17.12 -32.58
CA SER A 254 -11.15 17.35 -34.01
C SER A 254 -12.48 17.38 -34.75
N THR A 255 -13.17 18.52 -34.68
CA THR A 255 -13.94 19.04 -35.82
C THR A 255 -14.23 20.52 -35.55
N ASP A 256 -14.09 21.31 -36.62
CA ASP A 256 -14.53 22.69 -36.78
C ASP A 256 -13.59 23.80 -36.27
N GLN A 257 -12.41 23.88 -36.87
CA GLN A 257 -11.80 25.19 -37.15
C GLN A 257 -12.56 25.87 -38.30
N HIS A 258 -13.62 26.61 -37.98
CA HIS A 258 -14.09 27.66 -38.87
C HIS A 258 -13.20 28.88 -38.71
N ALA A 259 -12.41 29.16 -39.75
CA ALA A 259 -11.63 30.38 -39.89
C ALA A 259 -12.56 31.60 -39.84
N LEU A 260 -12.40 32.45 -38.82
CA LEU A 260 -13.01 33.77 -38.78
C LEU A 260 -12.08 34.75 -39.52
N LEU A 261 -12.46 35.08 -40.75
CA LEU A 261 -11.92 36.26 -41.45
C LEU A 261 -12.38 37.53 -40.71
N PRO A 262 -11.55 38.58 -40.63
CA PRO A 262 -11.95 39.84 -40.01
C PRO A 262 -12.94 40.61 -40.91
N PRO A 263 -13.90 41.35 -40.33
CA PRO A 263 -14.89 42.11 -41.09
C PRO A 263 -14.28 43.36 -41.77
N PRO A 264 -14.83 43.81 -42.90
CA PRO A 264 -14.14 44.70 -43.82
C PRO A 264 -14.40 46.17 -43.54
N TRP A 265 -14.22 46.68 -42.31
CA TRP A 265 -14.18 48.14 -42.06
C TRP A 265 -13.23 48.53 -40.92
N ALA A 266 -11.97 48.12 -41.03
CA ALA A 266 -10.88 48.73 -40.26
C ALA A 266 -9.92 49.40 -41.25
N ARG A 267 -10.19 50.68 -41.55
CA ARG A 267 -9.18 51.67 -41.92
C ARG A 267 -9.03 52.62 -40.73
#